data_AF-A0A212JKS9-F1
#
_entry.id   AF-A0A212JKS9-F1
#
_cell.length_a   1.000
_cell.length_b   1.000
_cell.length_c   1.000
_cell.angle_alpha   90.00
_cell.angle_beta   90.00
_cell.angle_gamma   90.00
#
_symmetry.space_group_name_H-M   'P 1'
#
loop_
_entity.id
_entity.type
_entity.pdbx_description
1 polymer ?
#
loop_
_entity_poly.entity_id
_entity_poly.type
_entity_poly.pdbx_seq_one_letter_code
_entity_poly.pdbx_strand_id
1 'polypeptide(L)'
;MVKPAQVLIAAALLAAAPSARADDVPPTPESLDRSLPCPSIYGTWEIAFAIGRGGLFPIRPGEWWGGLLMKAAIGEDEATLTWMKSDAGGTRISTYKSDYPPGEEANEFYGTAQNGATVGARLVDGELLNNYPDQRCMLRLGEAPHSPSDDGYRSYIMRKVK
;
A
#
# COMPACT_ATOMS: atom_id res chain seq x y z
N MET A 1 -11.06 -57.94 -24.27
CA MET A 1 -10.66 -57.58 -22.89
C MET A 1 -9.17 -57.29 -22.89
N VAL A 2 -8.74 -56.41 -21.98
CA VAL A 2 -7.40 -55.81 -21.79
C VAL A 2 -7.21 -54.44 -22.50
N LYS A 3 -7.42 -53.38 -21.71
CA LYS A 3 -6.86 -52.03 -21.89
C LYS A 3 -5.34 -52.09 -21.67
N PRO A 4 -4.60 -51.15 -22.26
CA PRO A 4 -3.71 -50.35 -21.43
C PRO A 4 -3.93 -48.86 -21.65
N ALA A 5 -4.09 -48.17 -20.52
CA ALA A 5 -4.06 -46.73 -20.41
C ALA A 5 -2.61 -46.26 -20.15
N GLN A 6 -2.44 -44.94 -20.24
CA GLN A 6 -1.34 -44.12 -19.72
C GLN A 6 -0.24 -43.76 -20.72
N VAL A 7 -0.55 -42.74 -21.53
CA VAL A 7 0.44 -41.76 -21.98
C VAL A 7 0.47 -40.66 -20.92
N LEU A 8 1.54 -40.63 -20.12
CA LEU A 8 1.85 -39.53 -19.20
C LEU A 8 2.39 -38.37 -20.02
N ILE A 9 1.53 -37.37 -20.29
CA ILE A 9 1.97 -36.07 -20.81
C ILE A 9 2.27 -35.18 -19.62
N ALA A 10 3.51 -34.70 -19.59
CA ALA A 10 4.04 -33.72 -18.66
C ALA A 10 3.21 -32.43 -18.66
N ALA A 11 2.95 -31.90 -17.45
CA ALA A 11 2.60 -30.50 -17.28
C ALA A 11 3.42 -29.95 -16.11
N ALA A 12 4.23 -28.96 -16.46
CA ALA A 12 5.10 -28.21 -15.59
C ALA A 12 4.31 -27.54 -14.46
N LEU A 13 4.80 -27.68 -13.23
CA LEU A 13 4.63 -26.67 -12.20
C LEU A 13 6.01 -26.48 -11.58
N LEU A 14 6.83 -25.66 -12.24
CA LEU A 14 7.81 -24.88 -11.50
C LEU A 14 7.02 -24.10 -10.46
N ALA A 15 7.10 -24.52 -9.20
CA ALA A 15 6.79 -23.67 -8.08
C ALA A 15 7.86 -22.56 -8.06
N ALA A 16 7.69 -21.55 -8.91
CA ALA A 16 8.25 -20.25 -8.65
C ALA A 16 7.51 -19.74 -7.42
N ALA A 17 8.05 -20.04 -6.24
CA ALA A 17 7.68 -19.30 -5.04
C ALA A 17 7.92 -17.83 -5.37
N PRO A 18 6.91 -16.95 -5.30
CA PRO A 18 7.18 -15.53 -5.41
C PRO A 18 8.18 -15.20 -4.32
N SER A 19 9.31 -14.65 -4.73
CA SER A 19 10.35 -14.14 -3.86
C SER A 19 9.74 -13.03 -3.02
N ALA A 20 9.20 -13.41 -1.86
CA ALA A 20 8.99 -12.53 -0.74
C ALA A 20 10.37 -12.10 -0.26
N ARG A 21 10.92 -11.08 -0.91
CA ARG A 21 11.95 -10.19 -0.38
C ARG A 21 11.25 -8.89 -0.03
N ALA A 22 10.18 -8.99 0.75
CA ALA A 22 9.69 -7.87 1.52
C ALA A 22 10.60 -7.79 2.75
N ASP A 23 11.24 -6.65 2.96
CA ASP A 23 11.94 -6.38 4.21
C ASP A 23 10.91 -6.44 5.36
N ASP A 24 10.84 -7.59 6.02
CA ASP A 24 9.95 -7.94 7.15
C ASP A 24 10.32 -7.23 8.47
N VAL A 25 10.82 -5.99 8.41
CA VAL A 25 11.27 -5.25 9.59
C VAL A 25 10.19 -4.26 10.01
N PRO A 26 9.51 -4.45 11.16
CA PRO A 26 8.63 -3.42 11.70
C PRO A 26 9.44 -2.15 12.00
N PRO A 27 8.84 -0.95 12.01
CA PRO A 27 9.51 0.24 12.53
C PRO A 27 9.85 0.01 14.01
N THR A 28 11.09 -0.37 14.27
CA THR A 28 11.76 -0.30 15.58
C THR A 28 11.91 1.17 15.98
N PRO A 29 12.30 1.48 17.24
CA PRO A 29 12.71 2.84 17.62
C PRO A 29 13.75 3.46 16.67
N GLU A 30 14.46 2.64 15.90
CA GLU A 30 15.40 3.00 14.84
C GLU A 30 14.73 3.81 13.71
N SER A 31 13.44 3.60 13.41
CA SER A 31 12.71 4.43 12.44
C SER A 31 12.51 5.88 12.90
N LEU A 32 12.66 6.15 14.21
CA LEU A 32 12.65 7.50 14.80
C LEU A 32 14.05 8.10 14.93
N ASP A 33 15.10 7.29 14.80
CA ASP A 33 16.47 7.78 14.78
C ASP A 33 16.71 8.53 13.46
N ARG A 34 16.86 9.85 13.55
CA ARG A 34 17.05 10.74 12.39
C ARG A 34 18.37 10.50 11.66
N SER A 35 19.29 9.74 12.24
CA SER A 35 20.55 9.37 11.58
C SER A 35 20.39 8.21 10.59
N LEU A 36 19.31 7.43 10.70
CA LEU A 36 19.04 6.29 9.82
C LEU A 36 18.18 6.70 8.62
N PRO A 37 18.41 6.14 7.42
CA PRO A 37 17.53 6.35 6.28
C PRO A 37 16.13 5.77 6.55
N CYS A 38 15.10 6.31 5.91
CA CYS A 38 13.80 5.67 5.91
C CYS A 38 13.86 4.29 5.23
N PRO A 39 13.02 3.32 5.67
CA PRO A 39 12.88 2.06 4.97
C PRO A 39 12.32 2.29 3.56
N SER A 40 12.45 1.31 2.68
CA SER A 40 11.80 1.33 1.37
C SER A 40 10.28 1.50 1.46
N ILE A 41 9.67 2.00 0.39
CA ILE A 41 8.21 2.14 0.26
C ILE A 41 7.50 0.78 0.24
N TYR A 42 8.21 -0.29 -0.16
CA TYR A 42 7.65 -1.63 -0.29
C TYR A 42 7.22 -2.23 1.05
N GLY A 43 6.15 -3.02 1.04
CA GLY A 43 5.58 -3.67 2.21
C GLY A 43 4.16 -3.19 2.51
N THR A 44 3.71 -3.44 3.74
CA THR A 44 2.36 -3.10 4.17
C THR A 44 2.33 -1.80 4.95
N TRP A 45 1.30 -0.99 4.71
CA TRP A 45 1.03 0.27 5.39
C TRP A 45 -0.41 0.31 5.88
N GLU A 46 -0.64 0.82 7.08
CA GLU A 46 -1.97 1.03 7.66
C GLU A 46 -2.22 2.51 7.92
N ILE A 47 -3.47 2.95 7.73
CA ILE A 47 -3.86 4.34 7.93
C ILE A 47 -3.57 4.79 9.38
N ALA A 48 -2.89 5.93 9.49
CA ALA A 48 -2.64 6.59 10.77
C ALA A 48 -3.33 7.96 10.84
N PHE A 49 -3.39 8.66 9.71
CA PHE A 49 -4.03 9.96 9.58
C PHE A 49 -4.68 10.12 8.20
N ALA A 50 -5.64 11.04 8.09
CA ALA A 50 -6.12 11.53 6.80
C ALA A 50 -6.01 13.05 6.72
N ILE A 51 -5.84 13.54 5.50
CA ILE A 51 -5.80 14.96 5.17
C ILE A 51 -7.12 15.32 4.49
N GLY A 52 -8.00 15.98 5.26
CA GLY A 52 -9.30 16.46 4.80
C GLY A 52 -9.34 17.98 4.64
N ARG A 53 -10.55 18.52 4.46
CA ARG A 53 -10.78 19.98 4.26
C ARG A 53 -10.29 20.84 5.43
N GLY A 54 -10.28 20.30 6.65
CA GLY A 54 -9.85 20.99 7.87
C GLY A 54 -8.40 20.72 8.29
N GLY A 55 -7.61 19.99 7.49
CA GLY A 55 -6.22 19.65 7.81
C GLY A 55 -6.00 18.16 8.08
N LEU A 56 -4.93 17.87 8.83
CA LEU A 56 -4.48 16.52 9.17
C LEU A 56 -5.15 16.04 10.46
N PHE A 57 -5.78 14.86 10.42
CA PHE A 57 -6.49 14.29 11.57
C PHE A 57 -6.04 12.86 11.84
N PRO A 58 -5.76 12.49 13.11
CA PRO A 58 -5.46 11.11 13.46
C PRO A 58 -6.71 10.24 13.26
N ILE A 59 -6.51 9.05 12.71
CA ILE A 59 -7.58 8.08 12.50
C ILE A 59 -7.35 6.90 13.42
N ARG A 60 -8.43 6.47 14.07
CA ARG A 60 -8.52 5.16 14.70
C ARG A 60 -9.56 4.37 13.93
N PRO A 61 -9.17 3.35 13.15
CA PRO A 61 -10.11 2.53 12.39
C PRO A 61 -11.24 2.01 13.28
N GLY A 62 -12.48 2.08 12.79
CA GLY A 62 -13.69 1.67 13.50
C GLY A 62 -14.89 1.66 12.55
N GLU A 63 -15.97 0.99 12.93
CA GLU A 63 -17.11 0.71 12.04
C GLU A 63 -17.76 1.97 11.42
N TRP A 64 -17.62 3.14 12.05
CA TRP A 64 -18.22 4.40 11.57
C TRP A 64 -17.40 5.13 10.50
N TRP A 65 -16.25 4.59 10.08
CA TRP A 65 -15.35 5.18 9.09
C TRP A 65 -15.48 4.51 7.71
N GLY A 66 -16.70 4.13 7.35
CA GLY A 66 -16.95 3.37 6.13
C GLY A 66 -16.46 4.08 4.88
N GLY A 67 -15.80 3.34 3.99
CA GLY A 67 -15.25 3.86 2.74
C GLY A 67 -13.83 4.45 2.84
N LEU A 68 -13.25 4.60 4.04
CA LEU A 68 -11.87 5.06 4.18
C LEU A 68 -10.84 4.00 3.76
N LEU A 69 -9.70 4.45 3.25
CA LEU A 69 -8.56 3.57 3.02
C LEU A 69 -8.04 3.02 4.36
N MET A 70 -7.94 1.70 4.50
CA MET A 70 -7.36 1.07 5.69
C MET A 70 -5.88 0.76 5.50
N LYS A 71 -5.57 0.11 4.38
CA LYS A 71 -4.31 -0.58 4.18
C LYS A 71 -3.86 -0.45 2.74
N ALA A 72 -2.57 -0.28 2.56
CA ALA A 72 -1.89 -0.32 1.28
C ALA A 72 -0.77 -1.37 1.35
N ALA A 73 -0.77 -2.32 0.44
CA ALA A 73 0.35 -3.23 0.23
C ALA A 73 1.04 -2.82 -1.07
N ILE A 74 2.31 -2.43 -1.01
CA ILE A 74 3.08 -1.91 -2.15
C ILE A 74 4.21 -2.89 -2.44
N GLY A 75 4.20 -3.49 -3.64
CA GLY A 75 5.30 -4.25 -4.20
C GLY A 75 6.00 -3.47 -5.32
N GLU A 76 6.98 -4.09 -5.96
CA GLU A 76 7.71 -3.47 -7.07
C GLU A 76 6.84 -3.32 -8.34
N ASP A 77 5.97 -4.30 -8.60
CA ASP A 77 5.13 -4.35 -9.81
C ASP A 77 3.72 -3.80 -9.61
N GLU A 78 3.20 -3.84 -8.39
CA GLU A 78 1.81 -3.48 -8.10
C GLU A 78 1.59 -3.02 -6.67
N ALA A 79 0.52 -2.25 -6.48
CA ALA A 79 0.00 -1.89 -5.17
C ALA A 79 -1.46 -2.35 -5.03
N THR A 80 -1.79 -2.87 -3.85
CA THR A 80 -3.15 -3.24 -3.48
C THR A 80 -3.64 -2.36 -2.33
N LEU A 81 -4.75 -1.67 -2.56
CA LEU A 81 -5.42 -0.80 -1.59
C LEU A 81 -6.67 -1.49 -1.06
N THR A 82 -6.79 -1.54 0.27
CA THR A 82 -7.95 -2.12 0.97
C THR A 82 -8.68 -1.02 1.73
N TRP A 83 -9.98 -0.91 1.48
CA TRP A 83 -10.85 0.13 2.04
C TRP A 83 -11.82 -0.46 3.06
N MET A 84 -12.17 0.31 4.10
CA MET A 84 -13.20 -0.08 5.07
C MET A 84 -14.53 -0.33 4.36
N LYS A 85 -15.26 -1.33 4.87
CA LYS A 85 -16.65 -1.57 4.51
C LYS A 85 -17.45 -0.27 4.65
N SER A 86 -18.19 0.12 3.63
CA SER A 86 -19.09 1.27 3.67
C SER A 86 -20.55 0.82 3.75
N ASP A 87 -21.47 1.72 4.09
CA ASP A 87 -22.91 1.42 4.07
C ASP A 87 -23.40 1.07 2.64
N ALA A 88 -22.64 1.46 1.61
CA ALA A 88 -22.91 1.17 0.21
C ALA A 88 -22.40 -0.21 -0.27
N GLY A 89 -21.67 -0.99 0.54
CA GLY A 89 -21.14 -2.28 0.10
C GLY A 89 -20.18 -3.01 1.06
N GLY A 90 -19.51 -4.04 0.55
CA GLY A 90 -18.47 -4.79 1.28
C GLY A 90 -17.11 -4.06 1.35
N THR A 91 -16.10 -4.72 1.92
CA THR A 91 -14.70 -4.29 1.80
C THR A 91 -14.34 -4.13 0.32
N ARG A 92 -13.84 -2.96 -0.07
CA ARG A 92 -13.34 -2.72 -1.42
C ARG A 92 -11.84 -3.01 -1.46
N ILE A 93 -11.40 -3.70 -2.51
CA ILE A 93 -9.99 -3.92 -2.82
C ILE A 93 -9.73 -3.37 -4.23
N SER A 94 -8.66 -2.60 -4.37
CA SER A 94 -8.27 -1.99 -5.65
C SER A 94 -6.80 -2.28 -5.91
N THR A 95 -6.49 -2.77 -7.09
CA THR A 95 -5.11 -3.11 -7.50
C THR A 95 -4.66 -2.17 -8.61
N TYR A 96 -3.43 -1.68 -8.48
CA TYR A 96 -2.78 -0.73 -9.38
C TYR A 96 -1.46 -1.34 -9.84
N LYS A 97 -1.23 -1.38 -11.15
CA LYS A 97 0.08 -1.79 -11.67
C LYS A 97 1.02 -0.60 -11.66
N SER A 98 2.28 -0.84 -11.34
CA SER A 98 3.32 0.18 -11.40
C SER A 98 3.39 0.77 -12.81
N ASP A 99 3.45 2.10 -12.89
CA ASP A 99 3.68 2.84 -14.12
C ASP A 99 5.17 2.84 -14.51
N TYR A 100 6.05 2.41 -13.59
CA TYR A 100 7.50 2.37 -13.74
C TYR A 100 8.05 0.93 -13.61
N PRO A 101 9.20 0.63 -14.25
CA PRO A 101 9.97 -0.59 -14.00
C PRO A 101 10.26 -0.85 -12.51
N PRO A 102 10.32 -2.13 -12.09
CA PRO A 102 10.72 -2.52 -10.74
C PRO A 102 12.03 -1.88 -10.27
N GLY A 103 12.02 -1.33 -9.06
CA GLY A 103 13.24 -0.86 -8.38
C GLY A 103 13.75 0.52 -8.81
N GLU A 104 13.07 1.21 -9.73
CA GLU A 104 13.48 2.56 -10.17
C GLU A 104 13.31 3.61 -9.06
N GLU A 105 12.24 3.50 -8.27
CA GLU A 105 11.92 4.47 -7.21
C GLU A 105 11.57 3.78 -5.88
N ALA A 106 12.57 3.44 -5.07
CA ALA A 106 12.33 2.75 -3.80
C ALA A 106 11.58 3.60 -2.73
N ASN A 107 11.32 4.89 -3.00
CA ASN A 107 10.66 5.83 -2.10
C ASN A 107 9.31 6.35 -2.62
N GLU A 108 8.95 6.03 -3.88
CA GLU A 108 7.73 6.48 -4.54
C GLU A 108 7.07 5.32 -5.28
N PHE A 109 5.76 5.43 -5.49
CA PHE A 109 4.99 4.48 -6.28
C PHE A 109 3.92 5.24 -7.03
N TYR A 110 3.87 5.05 -8.34
CA TYR A 110 2.76 5.49 -9.17
C TYR A 110 2.20 4.29 -9.91
N GLY A 111 0.88 4.18 -9.94
CA GLY A 111 0.28 3.06 -10.63
C GLY A 111 -1.13 3.33 -11.12
N THR A 112 -1.48 2.57 -12.15
CA THR A 112 -2.76 2.66 -12.86
C THR A 112 -3.54 1.36 -12.75
N ALA A 113 -4.82 1.46 -12.40
CA ALA A 113 -5.76 0.34 -12.38
C ALA A 113 -6.37 0.09 -13.77
N GLN A 114 -6.99 -1.08 -13.98
CA GLN A 114 -7.60 -1.45 -15.26
C GLN A 114 -8.70 -0.49 -15.74
N ASN A 115 -9.39 0.18 -14.82
CA ASN A 115 -10.42 1.16 -15.12
C ASN A 115 -9.85 2.58 -15.36
N GLY A 116 -8.52 2.74 -15.41
CA GLY A 116 -7.84 4.02 -15.64
C GLY A 116 -7.67 4.89 -14.39
N ALA A 117 -8.12 4.44 -13.21
CA ALA A 117 -7.85 5.15 -11.96
C ALA A 117 -6.36 5.10 -11.63
N THR A 118 -5.78 6.20 -11.14
CA THR A 118 -4.36 6.27 -10.80
C THR A 118 -4.14 6.54 -9.32
N VAL A 119 -3.06 6.00 -8.77
CA VAL A 119 -2.60 6.28 -7.40
C VAL A 119 -1.15 6.71 -7.43
N GLY A 120 -0.82 7.65 -6.54
CA GLY A 120 0.55 8.07 -6.26
C GLY A 120 0.78 7.97 -4.76
N ALA A 121 1.92 7.41 -4.38
CA ALA A 121 2.34 7.30 -3.00
C ALA A 121 3.83 7.63 -2.87
N ARG A 122 4.22 8.28 -1.78
CA ARG A 122 5.63 8.58 -1.47
C ARG A 122 5.92 8.47 0.01
N LEU A 123 7.16 8.17 0.35
CA LEU A 123 7.63 8.28 1.72
C LEU A 123 7.79 9.76 2.10
N VAL A 124 7.26 10.12 3.27
CA VAL A 124 7.47 11.42 3.90
C VAL A 124 8.40 11.24 5.09
N ASP A 125 9.58 11.85 4.98
CA ASP A 125 10.58 11.86 6.04
C ASP A 125 10.43 13.11 6.90
N GLY A 126 9.71 12.96 8.02
CA GLY A 126 9.70 13.97 9.07
C GLY A 126 8.84 15.21 8.81
N GLU A 127 8.10 15.25 7.70
CA GLU A 127 7.18 16.35 7.36
C GLU A 127 6.10 16.59 8.43
N LEU A 128 5.83 15.59 9.27
CA LEU A 128 4.82 15.65 10.33
C LEU A 128 5.39 15.99 11.71
N LEU A 129 6.71 16.10 11.86
CA LEU A 129 7.39 16.17 13.17
C LEU A 129 7.01 17.38 14.01
N ASN A 130 6.58 18.48 13.39
CA ASN A 130 6.14 19.67 14.12
C ASN A 130 4.85 19.42 14.93
N ASN A 131 3.98 18.53 14.44
CA ASN A 131 2.70 18.23 15.09
C ASN A 131 2.71 16.83 15.74
N TYR A 132 3.54 15.92 15.21
CA TYR A 132 3.64 14.53 15.62
C TYR A 132 5.12 14.12 15.63
N PRO A 133 5.87 14.50 16.69
CA PRO A 133 7.33 14.34 16.73
C PRO A 133 7.79 12.89 16.73
N ASP A 134 6.91 11.96 17.06
CA ASP A 134 7.16 10.52 17.06
C ASP A 134 6.72 9.86 15.74
N GLN A 135 6.47 10.63 14.68
CA GLN A 135 6.07 10.09 13.38
C GLN A 135 7.09 10.52 12.30
N ARG A 136 7.89 9.56 11.86
CA ARG A 136 8.86 9.69 10.76
C ARG A 136 8.64 8.52 9.79
N CYS A 137 9.12 8.65 8.56
CA CYS A 137 9.08 7.60 7.55
C CYS A 137 7.66 7.05 7.33
N MET A 138 6.73 7.97 7.16
CA MET A 138 5.32 7.64 6.91
C MET A 138 5.09 7.56 5.40
N LEU A 139 4.08 6.82 4.96
CA LEU A 139 3.65 6.82 3.57
C LEU A 139 2.55 7.86 3.39
N ARG A 140 2.71 8.76 2.43
CA ARG A 140 1.61 9.61 1.95
C ARG A 140 1.04 9.01 0.68
N LEU A 141 -0.25 8.73 0.68
CA LEU A 141 -0.98 8.15 -0.45
C LEU A 141 -2.06 9.11 -0.93
N GLY A 142 -2.23 9.24 -2.24
CA GLY A 142 -3.24 10.10 -2.88
C GLY A 142 -2.65 11.28 -3.63
N GLU A 143 -1.38 11.21 -4.01
CA GLU A 143 -0.69 12.31 -4.71
C GLU A 143 -0.90 12.35 -6.23
N ALA A 144 -1.69 11.41 -6.79
CA ALA A 144 -1.96 11.35 -8.22
C ALA A 144 -3.05 12.35 -8.68
N PRO A 145 -2.96 12.87 -9.93
CA PRO A 145 -3.94 13.82 -10.48
C PRO A 145 -5.37 13.26 -10.58
N HIS A 146 -5.54 11.94 -10.55
CA HIS A 146 -6.84 11.24 -10.53
C HIS A 146 -6.99 10.32 -9.33
N SER A 147 -6.44 10.72 -8.18
CA SER A 147 -6.49 9.95 -6.94
C SER A 147 -7.91 9.44 -6.64
N PRO A 148 -8.06 8.16 -6.24
CA PRO A 148 -9.35 7.53 -5.99
C PRO A 148 -9.91 7.96 -4.61
N SER A 149 -10.01 9.26 -4.33
CA SER A 149 -10.70 9.70 -3.12
C SER A 149 -12.20 9.81 -3.39
N ASP A 150 -12.91 8.70 -3.30
CA ASP A 150 -14.38 8.70 -3.34
C ASP A 150 -15.00 9.27 -2.05
N ASP A 151 -14.18 9.50 -1.02
CA ASP A 151 -14.56 9.93 0.32
C ASP A 151 -14.24 11.41 0.60
N GLY A 152 -13.71 12.15 -0.39
CA GLY A 152 -13.42 13.57 -0.29
C GLY A 152 -12.13 13.93 0.47
N TYR A 153 -11.31 12.95 0.86
CA TYR A 153 -9.98 13.19 1.46
C TYR A 153 -8.92 13.38 0.38
N ARG A 154 -7.98 14.31 0.58
CA ARG A 154 -6.94 14.61 -0.43
C ARG A 154 -5.80 13.59 -0.42
N SER A 155 -5.50 13.05 0.75
CA SER A 155 -4.42 12.08 0.92
C SER A 155 -4.53 11.39 2.28
N TYR A 156 -3.96 10.21 2.39
CA TYR A 156 -3.83 9.44 3.63
C TYR A 156 -2.36 9.41 4.04
N ILE A 157 -2.13 9.50 5.34
CA ILE A 157 -0.82 9.23 5.93
C ILE A 157 -0.91 7.88 6.61
N MET A 158 -0.02 6.98 6.23
CA MET A 158 -0.02 5.59 6.63
C MET A 158 1.30 5.25 7.30
N ARG A 159 1.24 4.32 8.26
CA ARG A 159 2.41 3.79 8.97
C ARG A 159 2.74 2.40 8.45
N LYS A 160 4.04 2.11 8.34
CA LYS A 160 4.49 0.78 7.93
C LYS A 160 4.11 -0.22 9.02
N VAL A 161 3.51 -1.32 8.60
CA VAL A 161 3.20 -2.48 9.45
C VAL A 161 3.82 -3.71 8.80
N LYS A 162 4.06 -4.74 9.61
CA LYS A 162 4.67 -5.99 9.16
C LYS A 162 3.94 -6.58 7.95
#